data_AF-A0A972MHD3-F1
#
_entry.id   AF-A0A972MHD3-F1
#
_cell.length_a   1.000
_cell.length_b   1.000
_cell.length_c   1.000
_cell.angle_alpha   90.00
_cell.angle_beta   90.00
_cell.angle_gamma   90.00
#
_symmetry.space_group_name_H-M   'P 1'
#
loop_
_entity.id
_entity.type
_entity.pdbx_description
1 polymer ?
#
loop_
_entity_poly.entity_id
_entity_poly.type
_entity_poly.pdbx_seq_one_letter_code
_entity_poly.pdbx_strand_id
1 'polypeptide(L)'
;QEKPVLYVKPSQNFKEKNLVSGSLNILKAKLPDEPVLLLLAYHLQNERIDYVFIEDVKKEHQKNITDFELNADLPVINPQKDMGILVIDKHFLIKEGEKGVIPNIIKAKKTGNLSIAGEYATLDLGGEYLIDKKEKIINQLTDFVDEINQLCLLEGQEENIEIPYKEKKTFKDYQGAIYSVIAENNLFEEGVIGLYFSYTSKNNLVAVKTEKGKLKPLIQIKPIPLFESISQTGKYILETIKNSSPEGEKLIKNFKEKFPQLYSKFENAVLPETYEKTGNLTPVLNVAATLLEVFPYEDMSFTEEAVLYLQEEAINFKGKKGVRIDFVLGEIDDMFFLDWSKIIQSLISYKLAGAEKDMLAFSLFDELSNWIINQVATIYAKLKIDNIVLAGDFFVNPALTGKLISSFSKYNLYINKKLPMDKQNIAFGGIFV
;
A
#
# COMPACT_ATOMS: atom_id res chain seq x y z
N GLN A 1 13.60 -16.65 -17.11
CA GLN A 1 12.70 -16.76 -15.94
C GLN A 1 13.05 -15.61 -15.02
N GLU A 2 12.08 -14.79 -14.61
CA GLU A 2 12.34 -13.43 -14.09
C GLU A 2 12.93 -13.36 -12.67
N LYS A 3 13.02 -14.49 -11.95
CA LYS A 3 13.68 -14.64 -10.64
C LYS A 3 13.41 -13.45 -9.68
N PRO A 4 12.13 -13.18 -9.36
CA PRO A 4 11.73 -12.07 -8.50
C PRO A 4 12.21 -12.25 -7.06
N VAL A 5 12.17 -11.15 -6.31
CA VAL A 5 12.28 -11.16 -4.86
C VAL A 5 10.98 -11.69 -4.26
N LEU A 6 11.06 -12.81 -3.57
CA LEU A 6 9.95 -13.42 -2.84
C LEU A 6 9.94 -12.93 -1.39
N TYR A 7 8.79 -12.44 -0.96
CA TYR A 7 8.52 -12.11 0.43
C TYR A 7 8.05 -13.37 1.16
N VAL A 8 8.88 -13.90 2.07
CA VAL A 8 8.64 -15.18 2.75
C VAL A 8 8.83 -15.07 4.25
N LYS A 9 8.08 -15.87 5.03
CA LYS A 9 8.31 -16.00 6.47
C LYS A 9 9.49 -16.95 6.69
N PRO A 10 10.56 -16.53 7.40
CA PRO A 10 11.68 -17.42 7.66
C PRO A 10 11.24 -18.57 8.56
N SER A 11 11.80 -19.75 8.30
CA SER A 11 11.63 -20.91 9.18
C SER A 11 12.23 -20.61 10.57
N GLN A 12 11.69 -21.23 11.62
CA GLN A 12 12.31 -21.16 12.94
C GLN A 12 13.75 -21.68 12.96
N ASN A 13 14.09 -22.55 12.00
CA ASN A 13 15.43 -23.13 11.86
C ASN A 13 16.43 -22.23 11.10
N PHE A 14 15.98 -21.11 10.53
CA PHE A 14 16.87 -20.16 9.88
C PHE A 14 17.57 -19.31 10.94
N LYS A 15 18.84 -19.62 11.22
CA LYS A 15 19.58 -19.08 12.38
C LYS A 15 19.87 -17.59 12.24
N GLU A 16 20.06 -17.16 11.00
CA GLU A 16 20.46 -15.82 10.60
C GLU A 16 19.27 -14.89 10.40
N LYS A 17 18.04 -15.34 10.73
CA LYS A 17 16.82 -14.53 10.57
C LYS A 17 16.98 -13.11 11.14
N ASN A 18 17.58 -12.98 12.32
CA ASN A 18 17.75 -11.68 13.00
C ASN A 18 18.68 -10.71 12.24
N LEU A 19 19.47 -11.20 11.27
CA LEU A 19 20.35 -10.37 10.44
C LEU A 19 19.64 -9.81 9.20
N VAL A 20 18.53 -10.43 8.76
CA VAL A 20 17.95 -10.17 7.44
C VAL A 20 16.44 -10.07 7.35
N SER A 21 15.71 -10.77 8.22
CA SER A 21 14.46 -10.20 8.62
C SER A 21 14.87 -9.04 9.50
N GLY A 22 14.72 -7.80 9.01
CA GLY A 22 14.68 -6.66 9.89
C GLY A 22 13.60 -6.87 10.95
N SER A 23 13.10 -5.81 11.55
CA SER A 23 12.18 -6.00 12.67
C SER A 23 10.89 -6.76 12.32
N LEU A 24 10.55 -6.93 11.04
CA LEU A 24 9.27 -7.40 10.48
C LEU A 24 9.11 -8.93 10.25
N ASN A 25 10.04 -9.78 10.71
CA ASN A 25 10.02 -11.26 10.54
C ASN A 25 9.56 -11.77 9.15
N ILE A 26 9.88 -10.99 8.11
CA ILE A 26 9.69 -11.29 6.69
C ILE A 26 11.07 -11.19 6.05
N LEU A 27 11.41 -12.19 5.24
CA LEU A 27 12.65 -12.28 4.51
C LEU A 27 12.39 -12.03 3.02
N LYS A 28 13.25 -11.23 2.41
CA LYS A 28 13.29 -11.04 0.95
C LYS A 28 14.29 -12.05 0.37
N ALA A 29 13.80 -13.05 -0.35
CA ALA A 29 14.62 -14.08 -0.96
C ALA A 29 14.63 -13.95 -2.48
N LYS A 30 15.80 -14.07 -3.11
CA LYS A 30 15.95 -14.02 -4.58
C LYS A 30 16.90 -15.10 -5.06
N LEU A 31 16.63 -15.67 -6.23
CA LEU A 31 17.58 -16.53 -6.93
C LEU A 31 18.52 -15.68 -7.81
N PRO A 32 19.80 -16.07 -7.96
CA PRO A 32 20.75 -15.33 -8.78
C PRO A 32 20.27 -15.23 -10.22
N ASP A 33 20.11 -14.02 -10.74
CA ASP A 33 19.46 -13.72 -12.03
C ASP A 33 20.40 -13.16 -13.09
N GLU A 34 21.67 -12.97 -12.76
CA GLU A 34 22.71 -12.46 -13.65
C GLU A 34 23.90 -13.43 -13.74
N PRO A 35 24.64 -13.47 -14.87
CA PRO A 35 25.74 -14.42 -15.06
C PRO A 35 26.79 -14.40 -13.95
N VAL A 36 27.17 -13.20 -13.48
CA VAL A 36 28.14 -13.04 -12.40
C VAL A 36 27.62 -13.62 -11.09
N LEU A 37 26.35 -13.33 -10.74
CA LEU A 37 25.71 -13.88 -9.56
C LEU A 37 25.53 -15.40 -9.64
N LEU A 38 25.29 -15.94 -10.85
CA LEU A 38 25.20 -17.39 -11.07
C LEU A 38 26.54 -18.09 -10.84
N LEU A 39 27.64 -17.53 -11.36
CA LEU A 39 28.98 -18.05 -11.15
C LEU A 39 29.40 -17.95 -9.68
N LEU A 40 29.12 -16.81 -9.05
CA LEU A 40 29.37 -16.61 -7.63
C LEU A 40 28.59 -17.63 -6.78
N ALA A 41 27.29 -17.78 -7.03
CA ALA A 41 26.45 -18.75 -6.32
C ALA A 41 26.95 -20.19 -6.50
N TYR A 42 27.36 -20.57 -7.71
CA TYR A 42 27.94 -21.90 -7.97
C TYR A 42 29.22 -22.13 -7.17
N HIS A 43 30.13 -21.15 -7.13
CA HIS A 43 31.36 -21.25 -6.35
C HIS A 43 31.07 -21.33 -4.84
N LEU A 44 30.22 -20.45 -4.33
CA LEU A 44 29.82 -20.43 -2.92
C LEU A 44 29.16 -21.74 -2.49
N GLN A 45 28.33 -22.34 -3.34
CA GLN A 45 27.71 -23.63 -3.07
C GLN A 45 28.76 -24.75 -2.93
N ASN A 46 29.82 -24.75 -3.74
CA ASN A 46 30.93 -25.71 -3.59
C ASN A 46 31.68 -25.52 -2.26
N GLU A 47 31.74 -24.29 -1.76
CA GLU A 47 32.29 -23.94 -0.44
C GLU A 47 31.27 -24.12 0.71
N ARG A 48 30.10 -24.71 0.44
CA ARG A 48 29.02 -24.94 1.41
C ARG A 48 28.43 -23.66 2.02
N ILE A 49 28.41 -22.58 1.24
CA ILE A 49 27.73 -21.33 1.55
C ILE A 49 26.41 -21.32 0.76
N ASP A 50 25.29 -21.49 1.45
CA ASP A 50 23.97 -21.71 0.84
C ASP A 50 23.27 -20.42 0.39
N TYR A 51 23.66 -19.26 0.93
CA TYR A 51 23.07 -17.96 0.62
C TYR A 51 24.06 -16.83 0.89
N VAL A 52 23.75 -15.67 0.30
CA VAL A 52 24.45 -14.40 0.56
C VAL A 52 23.43 -13.32 0.88
N PHE A 53 23.86 -12.33 1.64
CA PHE A 53 23.06 -11.14 1.91
C PHE A 53 23.43 -10.05 0.91
N ILE A 54 22.40 -9.42 0.35
CA ILE A 54 22.52 -8.37 -0.66
C ILE A 54 21.84 -7.13 -0.07
N GLU A 55 22.55 -6.02 -0.06
CA GLU A 55 22.07 -4.73 0.42
C GLU A 55 22.54 -3.63 -0.53
N ASP A 56 21.69 -2.63 -0.74
CA ASP A 56 22.06 -1.48 -1.56
C ASP A 56 22.93 -0.52 -0.73
N VAL A 57 24.21 -0.46 -1.09
CA VAL A 57 25.16 0.40 -0.38
C VAL A 57 25.18 1.79 -1.01
N LYS A 58 24.89 2.82 -0.21
CA LYS A 58 25.10 4.22 -0.63
C LYS A 58 26.58 4.44 -0.96
N LYS A 59 26.87 5.12 -2.08
CA LYS A 59 28.24 5.39 -2.56
C LYS A 59 29.16 5.99 -1.49
N GLU A 60 28.61 6.81 -0.60
CA GLU A 60 29.35 7.44 0.51
C GLU A 60 29.86 6.44 1.57
N HIS A 61 29.19 5.29 1.72
CA HIS A 61 29.55 4.25 2.66
C HIS A 61 30.36 3.11 2.03
N GLN A 62 30.32 2.98 0.70
CA GLN A 62 30.94 1.88 -0.05
C GLN A 62 32.41 1.66 0.33
N LYS A 63 33.23 2.72 0.35
CA LYS A 63 34.66 2.61 0.68
C LYS A 63 34.96 2.13 2.10
N ASN A 64 34.03 2.31 3.03
CA ASN A 64 34.24 1.99 4.44
C ASN A 64 33.80 0.56 4.79
N ILE A 65 33.00 -0.09 3.94
CA ILE A 65 32.40 -1.39 4.23
C ILE A 65 32.72 -2.47 3.19
N THR A 66 33.48 -2.13 2.16
CA THR A 66 33.81 -3.03 1.05
C THR A 66 35.25 -3.51 1.16
N ASP A 67 35.45 -4.79 1.47
CA ASP A 67 36.78 -5.43 1.48
C ASP A 67 37.26 -5.77 0.05
N PHE A 68 36.31 -6.04 -0.85
CA PHE A 68 36.57 -6.42 -2.23
C PHE A 68 35.49 -5.85 -3.15
N GLU A 69 35.91 -5.27 -4.27
CA GLU A 69 35.01 -4.68 -5.25
C GLU A 69 35.06 -5.46 -6.56
N LEU A 70 33.89 -5.91 -7.01
CA LEU A 70 33.72 -6.55 -8.32
C LEU A 70 32.94 -5.61 -9.23
N ASN A 71 33.64 -4.95 -10.14
CA ASN A 71 33.06 -4.03 -11.11
C ASN A 71 33.07 -4.63 -12.51
N ALA A 72 32.10 -4.20 -13.33
CA ALA A 72 32.06 -4.50 -14.75
C ALA A 72 32.12 -3.17 -15.53
N ASP A 73 32.87 -3.16 -16.64
CA ASP A 73 32.95 -2.03 -17.57
C ASP A 73 31.72 -1.96 -18.50
N LEU A 74 30.53 -2.17 -17.94
CA LEU A 74 29.26 -2.12 -18.65
C LEU A 74 28.38 -1.03 -18.00
N PRO A 75 28.02 0.04 -18.74
CA PRO A 75 27.20 1.09 -18.17
C PRO A 75 25.77 0.58 -17.94
N VAL A 76 25.26 0.80 -16.73
CA VAL A 76 23.83 0.59 -16.41
C VAL A 76 23.07 1.83 -16.85
N ILE A 77 22.44 1.78 -18.01
CA ILE A 77 21.72 2.92 -18.61
C ILE A 77 20.35 3.11 -17.95
N ASN A 78 19.66 2.01 -17.62
CA ASN A 78 18.30 2.01 -17.10
C ASN A 78 18.22 1.15 -15.84
N PRO A 79 18.60 1.69 -14.67
CA PRO A 79 18.48 0.95 -13.42
C PRO A 79 17.00 0.61 -13.18
N GLN A 80 16.74 -0.65 -12.85
CA GLN A 80 15.42 -1.15 -12.55
C GLN A 80 15.36 -1.74 -11.15
N LYS A 81 14.32 -1.40 -10.40
CA LYS A 81 14.04 -2.02 -9.10
C LYS A 81 13.60 -3.48 -9.31
N ASP A 82 14.11 -4.37 -8.47
CA ASP A 82 13.71 -5.78 -8.51
C ASP A 82 12.20 -5.94 -8.28
N MET A 83 11.58 -6.87 -9.03
CA MET A 83 10.17 -7.24 -8.83
C MET A 83 9.99 -7.99 -7.51
N GLY A 84 9.12 -7.47 -6.66
CA GLY A 84 8.72 -8.05 -5.40
C GLY A 84 7.40 -8.83 -5.53
N ILE A 85 7.40 -10.11 -5.15
CA ILE A 85 6.21 -10.97 -5.18
C ILE A 85 5.90 -11.53 -3.79
N LEU A 86 4.61 -11.55 -3.47
CA LEU A 86 4.06 -12.22 -2.30
C LEU A 86 3.05 -13.28 -2.74
N VAL A 87 3.00 -14.40 -2.01
CA VAL A 87 2.00 -15.45 -2.22
C VAL A 87 1.04 -15.49 -1.03
N ILE A 88 -0.24 -15.19 -1.28
CA ILE A 88 -1.31 -15.24 -0.27
C ILE A 88 -2.39 -16.18 -0.78
N ASP A 89 -2.69 -17.26 -0.04
CA ASP A 89 -3.73 -18.25 -0.40
C ASP A 89 -3.70 -18.65 -1.89
N LYS A 90 -2.51 -19.02 -2.39
CA LYS A 90 -2.20 -19.40 -3.78
C LYS A 90 -2.30 -18.29 -4.83
N HIS A 91 -2.59 -17.06 -4.43
CA HIS A 91 -2.57 -15.90 -5.31
C HIS A 91 -1.18 -15.26 -5.30
N PHE A 92 -0.59 -15.08 -6.48
CA PHE A 92 0.63 -14.32 -6.67
C PHE A 92 0.28 -12.84 -6.78
N LEU A 93 0.77 -12.04 -5.84
CA LEU A 93 0.61 -10.59 -5.83
C LEU A 93 1.96 -9.96 -6.18
N ILE A 94 1.98 -9.13 -7.21
CA ILE A 94 3.14 -8.29 -7.50
C ILE A 94 3.03 -7.07 -6.57
N LYS A 95 3.88 -7.02 -5.55
CA LYS A 95 3.90 -5.95 -4.55
C LYS A 95 4.39 -4.65 -5.16
N GLU A 96 5.56 -4.72 -5.80
CA GLU A 96 6.31 -3.57 -6.31
C GLU A 96 7.36 -4.02 -7.33
N GLY A 97 8.02 -3.05 -7.95
CA GLY A 97 9.21 -3.26 -8.77
C GLY A 97 9.00 -3.07 -10.26
N GLU A 98 10.10 -3.18 -10.99
CA GLU A 98 10.21 -2.77 -12.40
C GLU A 98 10.79 -3.90 -13.27
N LYS A 99 11.80 -4.61 -12.78
CA LYS A 99 12.50 -5.66 -13.52
C LYS A 99 11.54 -6.79 -13.90
N GLY A 100 11.36 -7.01 -15.21
CA GLY A 100 10.41 -8.00 -15.73
C GLY A 100 8.94 -7.54 -15.79
N VAL A 101 8.63 -6.42 -15.14
CA VAL A 101 7.30 -5.81 -15.17
C VAL A 101 7.22 -4.73 -16.25
N ILE A 102 8.23 -3.86 -16.37
CA ILE A 102 8.29 -2.77 -17.35
C ILE A 102 9.57 -2.84 -18.21
N PRO A 103 9.53 -2.43 -19.50
CA PRO A 103 8.35 -1.97 -20.22
C PRO A 103 7.30 -3.07 -20.39
N ASN A 104 6.02 -2.72 -20.24
CA ASN A 104 4.91 -3.64 -20.42
C ASN A 104 4.00 -3.18 -21.56
N ILE A 105 3.36 -4.13 -22.24
CA ILE A 105 2.32 -3.85 -23.23
C ILE A 105 1.06 -4.61 -22.85
N ILE A 106 0.00 -3.86 -22.53
CA ILE A 106 -1.32 -4.43 -22.20
C ILE A 106 -2.32 -4.05 -23.29
N LYS A 107 -3.18 -4.99 -23.68
CA LYS A 107 -4.24 -4.75 -24.67
C LYS A 107 -5.52 -4.34 -23.97
N ALA A 108 -6.13 -3.24 -24.42
CA ALA A 108 -7.43 -2.78 -23.97
C ALA A 108 -8.10 -1.89 -25.04
N LYS A 109 -9.23 -1.26 -24.69
CA LYS A 109 -10.01 -0.40 -25.59
C LYS A 109 -9.26 0.91 -25.89
N LYS A 110 -8.90 1.14 -27.17
CA LYS A 110 -8.22 2.35 -27.69
C LYS A 110 -8.82 3.68 -27.17
N THR A 111 -7.95 4.60 -26.78
CA THR A 111 -8.23 5.96 -26.29
C THR A 111 -7.47 7.06 -27.06
N GLY A 112 -6.23 6.79 -27.47
CA GLY A 112 -5.29 7.77 -28.04
C GLY A 112 -4.74 8.76 -27.01
N ASN A 113 -4.71 8.36 -25.74
CA ASN A 113 -4.36 9.20 -24.60
C ASN A 113 -2.92 8.94 -24.12
N LEU A 114 -2.40 9.86 -23.31
CA LEU A 114 -1.19 9.69 -22.50
C LEU A 114 -1.58 9.87 -21.03
N SER A 115 -1.16 8.96 -20.16
CA SER A 115 -1.33 9.13 -18.71
C SER A 115 0.01 9.13 -17.99
N ILE A 116 0.13 9.99 -16.98
CA ILE A 116 1.32 10.11 -16.15
C ILE A 116 0.90 10.01 -14.68
N ALA A 117 1.61 9.16 -13.93
CA ALA A 117 1.51 9.04 -12.49
C ALA A 117 2.90 8.82 -11.88
N GLY A 118 3.47 9.89 -11.34
CA GLY A 118 4.77 9.87 -10.67
C GLY A 118 5.91 9.62 -11.65
N GLU A 119 6.68 8.57 -11.39
CA GLU A 119 7.83 8.20 -12.23
C GLU A 119 7.42 7.38 -13.46
N TYR A 120 6.13 7.10 -13.64
CA TYR A 120 5.61 6.22 -14.69
C TYR A 120 4.65 6.93 -15.63
N ALA A 121 4.64 6.48 -16.88
CA ALA A 121 3.68 6.92 -17.88
C ALA A 121 3.08 5.72 -18.62
N THR A 122 1.95 5.97 -19.27
CA THR A 122 1.27 5.01 -20.14
C THR A 122 0.87 5.70 -21.42
N LEU A 123 1.30 5.15 -22.55
CA LEU A 123 0.99 5.65 -23.88
C LEU A 123 0.11 4.65 -24.63
N ASP A 124 -0.98 5.12 -25.23
CA ASP A 124 -1.78 4.30 -26.14
C ASP A 124 -1.19 4.26 -27.55
N LEU A 125 -0.80 3.07 -28.01
CA LEU A 125 -0.30 2.77 -29.34
C LEU A 125 -1.38 2.14 -30.25
N GLY A 126 -2.66 2.43 -30.00
CA GLY A 126 -3.78 1.97 -30.82
C GLY A 126 -4.56 0.79 -30.24
N GLY A 127 -4.73 0.75 -28.91
CA GLY A 127 -5.31 -0.35 -28.14
C GLY A 127 -4.25 -1.25 -27.49
N GLU A 128 -2.97 -0.98 -27.75
CA GLU A 128 -1.81 -1.54 -27.07
C GLU A 128 -1.17 -0.44 -26.21
N TYR A 129 -1.10 -0.67 -24.90
CA TYR A 129 -0.70 0.34 -23.93
C TYR A 129 0.72 0.08 -23.46
N LEU A 130 1.65 0.93 -23.87
CA LEU A 130 3.04 0.90 -23.40
C LEU A 130 3.13 1.56 -22.02
N ILE A 131 3.58 0.81 -21.02
CA ILE A 131 3.77 1.26 -19.65
C ILE A 131 5.26 1.18 -19.32
N ASP A 132 5.89 2.30 -19.00
CA ASP A 132 7.32 2.39 -18.64
C ASP A 132 7.57 3.66 -17.81
N LYS A 133 8.83 3.93 -17.47
CA LYS A 133 9.27 5.17 -16.85
C LYS A 133 8.86 6.36 -17.70
N LYS A 134 8.29 7.36 -17.03
CA LYS A 134 7.82 8.62 -17.61
C LYS A 134 8.87 9.25 -18.52
N GLU A 135 10.10 9.37 -18.05
CA GLU A 135 11.20 9.99 -18.80
C GLU A 135 11.47 9.28 -20.14
N LYS A 136 11.42 7.95 -20.18
CA LYS A 136 11.63 7.21 -21.43
C LYS A 136 10.51 7.44 -22.43
N ILE A 137 9.27 7.40 -21.96
CA ILE A 137 8.11 7.64 -22.81
C ILE A 137 8.18 9.08 -23.33
N ILE A 138 8.32 10.07 -22.45
CA ILE A 138 8.35 11.48 -22.83
C ILE A 138 9.48 11.78 -23.83
N ASN A 139 10.69 11.29 -23.59
CA ASN A 139 11.84 11.55 -24.47
C ASN A 139 11.67 10.97 -25.88
N GLN A 140 10.78 10.00 -26.06
CA GLN A 140 10.52 9.36 -27.34
C GLN A 140 9.15 9.76 -27.92
N LEU A 141 8.34 10.55 -27.21
CA LEU A 141 6.98 10.90 -27.65
C LEU A 141 6.99 11.57 -29.03
N THR A 142 7.92 12.51 -29.26
CA THR A 142 8.04 13.25 -30.52
C THR A 142 8.35 12.35 -31.72
N ASP A 143 8.94 11.17 -31.49
CA ASP A 143 9.31 10.23 -32.54
C ASP A 143 8.13 9.35 -32.97
N PHE A 144 7.09 9.26 -32.14
CA PHE A 144 5.98 8.31 -32.29
C PHE A 144 4.59 8.95 -32.40
N VAL A 145 4.43 10.18 -31.92
CA VAL A 145 3.11 10.81 -31.75
C VAL A 145 3.17 12.29 -32.12
N ASP A 146 2.42 12.69 -33.15
CA ASP A 146 2.28 14.08 -33.56
C ASP A 146 1.36 14.89 -32.63
N GLU A 147 0.30 14.26 -32.10
CA GLU A 147 -0.68 14.90 -31.22
C GLU A 147 -1.36 13.85 -30.32
N ILE A 148 -1.54 14.16 -29.03
CA ILE A 148 -2.30 13.34 -28.08
C ILE A 148 -3.77 13.79 -28.01
N ASN A 149 -4.70 12.85 -27.92
CA ASN A 149 -6.12 13.20 -27.69
C ASN A 149 -6.34 13.81 -26.30
N GLN A 150 -5.90 13.12 -25.26
CA GLN A 150 -6.02 13.60 -23.88
C GLN A 150 -4.76 13.28 -23.06
N LEU A 151 -4.24 14.29 -22.37
CA LEU A 151 -3.20 14.15 -21.35
C LEU A 151 -3.87 13.99 -19.98
N CYS A 152 -3.70 12.82 -19.36
CA CYS A 152 -4.18 12.52 -18.00
C CYS A 152 -3.03 12.63 -17.00
N LEU A 153 -3.10 13.59 -16.07
CA LEU A 153 -2.12 13.72 -14.98
C LEU A 153 -2.72 13.30 -13.64
N LEU A 154 -1.95 12.60 -12.82
CA LEU A 154 -2.32 12.37 -11.43
C LEU A 154 -2.50 13.72 -10.71
N GLU A 155 -3.55 13.86 -9.91
CA GLU A 155 -3.85 15.09 -9.16
C GLU A 155 -2.64 15.52 -8.31
N GLY A 156 -2.27 16.80 -8.40
CA GLY A 156 -1.09 17.36 -7.74
C GLY A 156 0.22 17.24 -8.54
N GLN A 157 0.19 16.67 -9.75
CA GLN A 157 1.35 16.61 -10.64
C GLN A 157 1.27 17.64 -11.76
N GLU A 158 2.44 18.18 -12.10
CA GLU A 158 2.65 19.05 -13.25
C GLU A 158 3.77 18.47 -14.09
N GLU A 159 3.55 18.43 -15.40
CA GLU A 159 4.50 17.90 -16.37
C GLU A 159 4.53 18.83 -17.57
N ASN A 160 5.74 19.08 -18.07
CA ASN A 160 5.93 19.79 -19.31
C ASN A 160 6.05 18.78 -20.44
N ILE A 161 5.05 18.74 -21.33
CA ILE A 161 4.99 17.83 -22.46
C ILE A 161 5.16 18.65 -23.73
N GLU A 162 6.21 18.36 -24.49
CA GLU A 162 6.56 19.13 -25.70
C GLU A 162 5.60 18.90 -26.87
N ILE A 163 4.91 17.75 -26.89
CA ILE A 163 3.96 17.43 -27.95
C ILE A 163 2.56 18.02 -27.69
N PRO A 164 1.86 18.49 -28.74
CA PRO A 164 0.49 19.01 -28.61
C PRO A 164 -0.49 17.99 -28.03
N TYR A 165 -1.45 18.46 -27.23
CA TYR A 165 -2.58 17.66 -26.73
C TYR A 165 -3.88 18.46 -26.81
N LYS A 166 -5.00 17.78 -27.13
CA LYS A 166 -6.31 18.46 -27.29
C LYS A 166 -6.97 18.79 -25.96
N GLU A 167 -6.87 17.88 -24.99
CA GLU A 167 -7.47 18.03 -23.67
C GLU A 167 -6.48 17.63 -22.58
N LYS A 168 -6.52 18.33 -21.44
CA LYS A 168 -5.78 17.96 -20.24
C LYS A 168 -6.79 17.65 -19.12
N LYS A 169 -6.68 16.48 -18.51
CA LYS A 169 -7.48 16.06 -17.36
C LYS A 169 -6.59 15.69 -16.19
N THR A 170 -7.12 15.88 -14.99
CA THR A 170 -6.56 15.30 -13.78
C THR A 170 -7.38 14.09 -13.35
N PHE A 171 -6.73 13.13 -12.71
CA PHE A 171 -7.38 11.97 -12.11
C PHE A 171 -6.82 11.67 -10.74
N LYS A 172 -7.61 10.98 -9.92
CA LYS A 172 -7.24 10.57 -8.57
C LYS A 172 -6.56 9.21 -8.59
N ASP A 173 -5.65 9.02 -7.65
CA ASP A 173 -4.95 7.77 -7.36
C ASP A 173 -5.86 6.52 -7.37
N TYR A 174 -7.00 6.57 -6.67
CA TYR A 174 -7.95 5.45 -6.64
C TYR A 174 -8.57 5.14 -8.01
N GLN A 175 -8.76 6.16 -8.86
CA GLN A 175 -9.32 5.98 -10.20
C GLN A 175 -8.32 5.23 -11.07
N GLY A 176 -7.06 5.67 -11.07
CA GLY A 176 -5.99 4.97 -11.78
C GLY A 176 -5.84 3.53 -11.29
N ALA A 177 -5.72 3.33 -9.98
CA ALA A 177 -5.54 1.99 -9.42
C ALA A 177 -6.71 1.03 -9.76
N ILE A 178 -7.97 1.46 -9.60
CA ILE A 178 -9.14 0.60 -9.88
C ILE A 178 -9.34 0.40 -11.39
N TYR A 179 -9.21 1.46 -12.21
CA TYR A 179 -9.35 1.30 -13.67
C TYR A 179 -8.26 0.43 -14.27
N SER A 180 -7.07 0.35 -13.66
CA SER A 180 -6.02 -0.56 -14.11
C SER A 180 -6.47 -2.03 -14.05
N VAL A 181 -7.14 -2.42 -12.96
CA VAL A 181 -7.67 -3.78 -12.78
C VAL A 181 -8.85 -4.03 -13.71
N ILE A 182 -9.74 -3.03 -13.85
CA ILE A 182 -10.86 -3.08 -14.80
C ILE A 182 -10.35 -3.30 -16.22
N ALA A 183 -9.32 -2.56 -16.64
CA ALA A 183 -8.75 -2.64 -17.98
C ALA A 183 -8.06 -3.98 -18.24
N GLU A 184 -7.22 -4.44 -17.30
CA GLU A 184 -6.50 -5.70 -17.42
C GLU A 184 -7.45 -6.92 -17.52
N ASN A 185 -8.65 -6.81 -16.92
CA ASN A 185 -9.65 -7.87 -16.89
C ASN A 185 -10.87 -7.61 -17.82
N ASN A 186 -10.83 -6.58 -18.66
CA ASN A 186 -11.91 -6.22 -19.61
C ASN A 186 -13.30 -5.97 -18.97
N LEU A 187 -13.35 -5.31 -17.82
CA LEU A 187 -14.59 -5.10 -17.03
C LEU A 187 -15.26 -3.73 -17.26
N PHE A 188 -14.98 -3.05 -18.37
CA PHE A 188 -15.46 -1.67 -18.60
C PHE A 188 -16.98 -1.54 -18.68
N GLU A 189 -17.67 -2.56 -19.19
CA GLU A 189 -19.13 -2.57 -19.33
C GLU A 189 -19.83 -3.17 -18.08
N GLU A 190 -19.06 -3.63 -17.10
CA GLU A 190 -19.57 -4.31 -15.91
C GLU A 190 -19.72 -3.37 -14.71
N GLY A 191 -20.57 -3.75 -13.77
CA GLY A 191 -20.58 -3.18 -12.43
C GLY A 191 -19.37 -3.66 -11.62
N VAL A 192 -18.74 -2.77 -10.85
CA VAL A 192 -17.56 -3.08 -10.02
C VAL A 192 -17.66 -2.41 -8.64
N ILE A 193 -17.32 -3.17 -7.59
CA ILE A 193 -17.00 -2.66 -6.26
C ILE A 193 -15.47 -2.58 -6.15
N GLY A 194 -14.93 -1.37 -6.16
CA GLY A 194 -13.49 -1.14 -6.04
C GLY A 194 -13.10 -0.86 -4.59
N LEU A 195 -12.22 -1.70 -4.05
CA LEU A 195 -11.57 -1.49 -2.76
C LEU A 195 -10.19 -0.91 -3.03
N TYR A 196 -9.96 0.37 -2.68
CA TYR A 196 -8.68 1.02 -2.83
C TYR A 196 -8.09 1.39 -1.48
N PHE A 197 -7.05 0.66 -1.08
CA PHE A 197 -6.32 0.91 0.16
C PHE A 197 -4.83 0.89 -0.15
N SER A 198 -4.15 1.99 0.18
CA SER A 198 -2.72 2.13 -0.02
C SER A 198 -2.07 2.81 1.19
N TYR A 199 -0.82 2.46 1.47
CA TYR A 199 -0.07 3.07 2.57
C TYR A 199 0.28 4.54 2.31
N THR A 200 0.50 4.89 1.04
CA THR A 200 1.08 6.17 0.63
C THR A 200 0.08 7.11 -0.06
N SER A 201 -1.12 6.62 -0.39
CA SER A 201 -2.14 7.41 -1.10
C SER A 201 -2.74 8.51 -0.22
N LYS A 202 -3.37 9.52 -0.84
CA LYS A 202 -4.07 10.55 -0.03
C LYS A 202 -5.33 10.00 0.62
N ASN A 203 -5.95 8.99 0.02
CA ASN A 203 -7.21 8.41 0.48
C ASN A 203 -7.22 6.88 0.37
N ASN A 204 -7.85 6.23 1.34
CA ASN A 204 -8.36 4.88 1.21
C ASN A 204 -9.89 4.93 1.15
N LEU A 205 -10.50 4.07 0.34
CA LEU A 205 -11.93 4.14 0.10
C LEU A 205 -12.49 2.86 -0.52
N VAL A 206 -13.82 2.77 -0.45
CA VAL A 206 -14.64 1.88 -1.26
C VAL A 206 -15.32 2.74 -2.32
N ALA A 207 -15.12 2.39 -3.59
CA ALA A 207 -15.76 3.01 -4.74
C ALA A 207 -16.69 2.01 -5.44
N VAL A 208 -17.68 2.54 -6.16
CA VAL A 208 -18.58 1.75 -6.97
C VAL A 208 -18.65 2.34 -8.37
N LYS A 209 -18.63 1.45 -9.36
CA LYS A 209 -18.97 1.72 -10.75
C LYS A 209 -20.18 0.84 -11.10
N THR A 210 -21.24 1.43 -11.63
CA THR A 210 -22.33 0.66 -12.27
C THR A 210 -21.99 0.40 -13.75
N GLU A 211 -22.67 -0.53 -14.41
CA GLU A 211 -22.42 -0.90 -15.83
C GLU A 211 -22.22 0.34 -16.73
N LYS A 212 -23.13 1.31 -16.63
CA LYS A 212 -23.12 2.56 -17.43
C LYS A 212 -22.59 3.78 -16.67
N GLY A 213 -22.12 3.59 -15.45
CA GLY A 213 -21.68 4.66 -14.55
C GLY A 213 -20.19 4.94 -14.61
N LYS A 214 -19.80 6.14 -14.15
CA LYS A 214 -18.41 6.42 -13.79
C LYS A 214 -18.12 5.82 -12.40
N LEU A 215 -16.86 5.48 -12.15
CA LEU A 215 -16.40 5.12 -10.82
C LEU A 215 -16.58 6.30 -9.85
N LYS A 216 -17.27 6.08 -8.72
CA LYS A 216 -17.52 7.08 -7.69
C LYS A 216 -17.17 6.54 -6.31
N PRO A 217 -16.58 7.34 -5.41
CA PRO A 217 -16.38 6.94 -4.03
C PRO A 217 -17.74 6.78 -3.34
N LEU A 218 -17.88 5.72 -2.54
CA LEU A 218 -19.08 5.43 -1.75
C LEU A 218 -18.79 5.53 -0.25
N ILE A 219 -17.67 4.97 0.20
CA ILE A 219 -17.23 5.00 1.60
C ILE A 219 -15.80 5.51 1.63
N GLN A 220 -15.52 6.53 2.44
CA GLN A 220 -14.19 7.08 2.63
C GLN A 220 -13.70 6.84 4.06
N ILE A 221 -12.45 7.16 4.37
CA ILE A 221 -12.00 7.28 5.77
C ILE A 221 -12.32 8.70 6.23
N LYS A 222 -12.78 8.84 7.48
CA LYS A 222 -12.98 10.16 8.09
C LYS A 222 -11.67 10.97 7.99
N PRO A 223 -11.68 12.15 7.36
CA PRO A 223 -10.45 12.90 7.15
C PRO A 223 -9.72 13.19 8.47
N ILE A 224 -8.41 12.98 8.47
CA ILE A 224 -7.50 13.28 9.58
C ILE A 224 -6.41 14.24 9.08
N PRO A 225 -5.94 15.19 9.92
CA PRO A 225 -4.75 15.97 9.59
C PRO A 225 -3.53 15.08 9.33
N LEU A 226 -2.79 15.39 8.27
CA LEU A 226 -1.50 14.80 7.97
C LEU A 226 -0.43 15.67 8.64
N PHE A 227 0.36 15.05 9.52
CA PHE A 227 1.46 15.70 10.22
C PHE A 227 2.78 14.99 9.92
N GLU A 228 3.89 15.64 10.23
CA GLU A 228 5.25 15.15 9.98
C GLU A 228 5.68 14.06 10.99
N SER A 229 4.97 13.90 12.10
CA SER A 229 5.30 12.91 13.13
C SER A 229 4.08 12.17 13.68
N ILE A 230 4.30 10.91 14.09
CA ILE A 230 3.31 10.08 14.77
C ILE A 230 2.88 10.74 16.09
N SER A 231 3.78 11.46 16.77
CA SER A 231 3.47 12.19 18.00
C SER A 231 2.39 13.25 17.79
N GLN A 232 2.49 14.04 16.72
CA GLN A 232 1.48 15.05 16.38
C GLN A 232 0.14 14.42 16.01
N THR A 233 0.16 13.39 15.15
CA THR A 233 -1.06 12.66 14.78
C THR A 233 -1.72 12.03 16.01
N GLY A 234 -0.94 11.38 16.87
CA GLY A 234 -1.44 10.76 18.08
C GLY A 234 -2.01 11.80 19.05
N LYS A 235 -1.36 12.95 19.22
CA LYS A 235 -1.91 14.06 20.03
C LYS A 235 -3.29 14.48 19.52
N TYR A 236 -3.39 14.76 18.22
CA TYR A 236 -4.66 15.16 17.60
C TYR A 236 -5.76 14.09 17.79
N ILE A 237 -5.43 12.81 17.57
CA ILE A 237 -6.35 11.69 17.76
C ILE A 237 -6.83 11.62 19.22
N LEU A 238 -5.92 11.68 20.19
CA LEU A 238 -6.26 11.57 21.61
C LEU A 238 -7.09 12.77 22.08
N GLU A 239 -6.78 13.98 21.63
CA GLU A 239 -7.58 15.19 21.90
C GLU A 239 -8.97 15.10 21.25
N THR A 240 -9.06 14.59 20.02
CA THR A 240 -10.34 14.36 19.34
C THR A 240 -11.21 13.37 20.12
N ILE A 241 -10.64 12.27 20.61
CA ILE A 241 -11.36 11.29 21.43
C ILE A 241 -11.79 11.90 22.76
N LYS A 242 -10.87 12.58 23.46
CA LYS A 242 -11.13 13.25 24.74
C LYS A 242 -12.31 14.22 24.63
N ASN A 243 -12.37 14.99 23.55
CA ASN A 243 -13.40 16.01 23.33
C ASN A 243 -14.67 15.46 22.67
N SER A 244 -14.72 14.17 22.31
CA SER A 244 -15.87 13.59 21.62
C SER A 244 -17.06 13.25 22.52
N SER A 245 -16.81 12.86 23.78
CA SER A 245 -17.86 12.55 24.77
C SER A 245 -17.29 12.47 26.20
N PRO A 246 -18.13 12.48 27.26
CA PRO A 246 -17.69 12.26 28.63
C PRO A 246 -16.97 10.90 28.84
N GLU A 247 -17.40 9.86 28.12
CA GLU A 247 -16.75 8.55 28.13
C GLU A 247 -15.36 8.63 27.47
N GLY A 248 -15.23 9.38 26.37
CA GLY A 248 -13.95 9.65 25.71
C GLY A 248 -12.98 10.39 26.64
N GLU A 249 -13.44 11.42 27.34
CA GLU A 249 -12.63 12.15 28.32
C GLU A 249 -12.12 11.22 29.44
N LYS A 250 -13.04 10.43 30.03
CA LYS A 250 -12.70 9.45 31.07
C LYS A 250 -11.71 8.39 30.57
N LEU A 251 -11.88 7.93 29.33
CA LEU A 251 -11.00 6.93 28.72
C LEU A 251 -9.56 7.47 28.60
N ILE A 252 -9.39 8.68 28.05
CA ILE A 252 -8.08 9.30 27.89
C ILE A 252 -7.44 9.64 29.25
N LYS A 253 -8.24 10.08 30.22
CA LYS A 253 -7.75 10.28 31.60
C LYS A 253 -7.20 8.99 32.20
N ASN A 254 -7.97 7.90 32.14
CA ASN A 254 -7.54 6.60 32.65
C ASN A 254 -6.29 6.10 31.92
N PHE A 255 -6.20 6.32 30.61
CA PHE A 255 -5.03 5.96 29.81
C PHE A 255 -3.78 6.73 30.25
N LYS A 256 -3.88 8.05 30.46
CA LYS A 256 -2.80 8.88 30.98
C LYS A 256 -2.33 8.43 32.37
N GLU A 257 -3.27 8.08 33.25
CA GLU A 257 -2.96 7.62 34.61
C GLU A 257 -2.26 6.25 34.62
N LYS A 258 -2.71 5.31 33.78
CA LYS A 258 -2.15 3.94 33.74
C LYS A 258 -0.87 3.83 32.91
N PHE A 259 -0.72 4.61 31.85
CA PHE A 259 0.42 4.57 30.92
C PHE A 259 1.05 5.95 30.69
N PRO A 260 1.57 6.62 31.74
CA PRO A 260 2.06 8.00 31.65
C PRO A 260 3.24 8.17 30.69
N GLN A 261 4.17 7.21 30.66
CA GLN A 261 5.33 7.19 29.76
C GLN A 261 4.92 7.07 28.28
N LEU A 262 3.87 6.30 27.99
CA LEU A 262 3.36 6.16 26.64
C LEU A 262 2.56 7.39 26.22
N TYR A 263 1.76 7.96 27.12
CA TYR A 263 0.98 9.17 26.85
C TYR A 263 1.89 10.38 26.56
N SER A 264 3.03 10.50 27.25
CA SER A 264 3.98 11.60 27.06
C SER A 264 4.61 11.63 25.65
N LYS A 265 4.65 10.49 24.93
CA LYS A 265 5.07 10.43 23.52
C LYS A 265 4.20 11.29 22.60
N PHE A 266 2.96 11.58 23.00
CA PHE A 266 2.01 12.41 22.24
C PHE A 266 1.82 13.79 22.87
N GLU A 267 1.70 13.86 24.21
CA GLU A 267 1.29 15.07 24.93
C GLU A 267 2.11 16.33 24.56
N ASN A 268 3.42 16.16 24.43
CA ASN A 268 4.36 17.26 24.21
C ASN A 268 4.49 17.69 22.75
N ALA A 269 3.81 17.01 21.81
CA ALA A 269 3.88 17.37 20.41
C ALA A 269 3.26 18.75 20.16
N VAL A 270 3.92 19.59 19.35
CA VAL A 270 3.36 20.87 18.92
C VAL A 270 2.62 20.66 17.61
N LEU A 271 1.32 20.97 17.59
CA LEU A 271 0.51 20.87 16.37
C LEU A 271 0.73 22.13 15.52
N PRO A 272 1.01 21.99 14.22
CA PRO A 272 1.12 23.14 13.33
C PRO A 272 -0.24 23.83 13.14
N GLU A 273 -0.22 25.13 12.88
CA GLU A 273 -1.43 25.92 12.60
C GLU A 273 -2.09 25.51 11.28
N THR A 274 -1.29 25.10 10.31
CA THR A 274 -1.72 24.64 8.99
C THR A 274 -1.33 23.19 8.79
N TYR A 275 -2.23 22.42 8.17
CA TYR A 275 -2.03 21.02 7.87
C TYR A 275 -2.88 20.62 6.67
N GLU A 276 -2.40 19.64 5.92
CA GLU A 276 -3.24 18.95 4.95
C GLU A 276 -4.15 17.93 5.65
N LYS A 277 -5.23 17.53 4.98
CA LYS A 277 -6.07 16.41 5.43
C LYS A 277 -5.89 15.21 4.49
N THR A 278 -5.91 14.03 5.08
CA THR A 278 -5.86 12.75 4.39
C THR A 278 -7.02 11.86 4.83
N GLY A 279 -7.58 11.09 3.90
CA GLY A 279 -8.50 10.00 4.18
C GLY A 279 -7.77 8.64 4.16
N ASN A 280 -6.50 8.58 4.57
CA ASN A 280 -5.71 7.35 4.63
C ASN A 280 -5.74 6.75 6.05
N LEU A 281 -5.83 5.42 6.18
CA LEU A 281 -5.77 4.73 7.47
C LEU A 281 -4.36 4.66 8.07
N THR A 282 -3.31 4.81 7.27
CA THR A 282 -1.91 4.63 7.68
C THR A 282 -1.52 5.48 8.88
N PRO A 283 -1.81 6.80 8.93
CA PRO A 283 -1.54 7.62 10.12
C PRO A 283 -2.25 7.09 11.38
N VAL A 284 -3.48 6.59 11.26
CA VAL A 284 -4.25 6.00 12.36
C VAL A 284 -3.57 4.70 12.84
N LEU A 285 -3.15 3.86 11.91
CA LEU A 285 -2.48 2.59 12.21
C LEU A 285 -1.09 2.81 12.83
N ASN A 286 -0.36 3.84 12.44
CA ASN A 286 0.92 4.18 13.07
C ASN A 286 0.74 4.62 14.54
N VAL A 287 -0.31 5.41 14.81
CA VAL A 287 -0.68 5.76 16.18
C VAL A 287 -1.08 4.50 16.96
N ALA A 288 -1.85 3.59 16.34
CA ALA A 288 -2.17 2.30 16.95
C ALA A 288 -0.91 1.48 17.28
N ALA A 289 0.06 1.39 16.37
CA ALA A 289 1.32 0.70 16.58
C ALA A 289 2.09 1.23 17.81
N THR A 290 2.08 2.56 17.96
CA THR A 290 2.71 3.21 19.12
C THR A 290 1.92 2.94 20.40
N LEU A 291 0.58 3.11 20.37
CA LEU A 291 -0.29 2.85 21.53
C LEU A 291 -0.18 1.40 22.02
N LEU A 292 0.03 0.45 21.13
CA LEU A 292 0.21 -0.96 21.47
C LEU A 292 1.64 -1.32 21.88
N GLU A 293 2.58 -0.38 21.83
CA GLU A 293 4.01 -0.60 22.13
C GLU A 293 4.63 -1.71 21.26
N VAL A 294 4.21 -1.78 19.99
CA VAL A 294 4.80 -2.68 18.98
C VAL A 294 5.84 -1.96 18.11
N PHE A 295 5.77 -0.63 18.02
CA PHE A 295 6.78 0.17 17.36
C PHE A 295 7.98 0.41 18.30
N PRO A 296 9.20 -0.05 17.97
CA PRO A 296 10.31 -0.10 18.92
C PRO A 296 11.14 1.20 18.99
N TYR A 297 10.94 2.13 18.06
CA TYR A 297 11.75 3.34 17.97
C TYR A 297 11.18 4.46 18.84
N GLU A 298 12.08 5.24 19.42
CA GLU A 298 11.73 6.48 20.13
C GLU A 298 11.58 7.66 19.19
N ASP A 299 12.21 7.61 18.02
CA ASP A 299 12.00 8.61 16.98
C ASP A 299 10.63 8.41 16.33
N MET A 300 9.80 9.43 16.42
CA MET A 300 8.41 9.42 15.98
C MET A 300 8.22 10.10 14.61
N SER A 301 9.32 10.42 13.91
CA SER A 301 9.31 10.94 12.55
C SER A 301 9.09 9.86 11.47
N PHE A 302 9.22 8.57 11.82
CA PHE A 302 9.02 7.43 10.91
C PHE A 302 7.55 7.15 10.58
N THR A 303 6.91 8.03 9.81
CA THR A 303 5.48 8.00 9.50
C THR A 303 5.04 6.88 8.55
N GLU A 304 5.94 6.09 7.97
CA GLU A 304 5.56 5.01 7.05
C GLU A 304 5.88 3.60 7.56
N GLU A 305 6.69 3.48 8.62
CA GLU A 305 7.20 2.18 9.08
C GLU A 305 6.37 1.54 10.20
N ALA A 306 5.76 2.34 11.08
CA ALA A 306 5.15 1.82 12.31
C ALA A 306 3.98 0.84 12.04
N VAL A 307 3.21 1.05 10.96
CA VAL A 307 2.16 0.13 10.52
C VAL A 307 2.70 -1.24 10.14
N LEU A 308 3.95 -1.35 9.67
CA LEU A 308 4.54 -2.65 9.31
C LEU A 308 4.79 -3.50 10.56
N TYR A 309 5.28 -2.89 11.65
CA TYR A 309 5.43 -3.56 12.95
C TYR A 309 4.10 -4.07 13.49
N LEU A 310 3.05 -3.28 13.32
CA LEU A 310 1.71 -3.66 13.71
C LEU A 310 1.20 -4.87 12.91
N GLN A 311 1.47 -4.92 11.61
CA GLN A 311 1.11 -6.07 10.75
C GLN A 311 1.85 -7.32 11.16
N GLU A 312 3.14 -7.21 11.43
CA GLU A 312 3.93 -8.35 11.85
C GLU A 312 3.46 -8.91 13.18
N GLU A 313 3.22 -8.05 14.18
CA GLU A 313 2.71 -8.47 15.47
C GLU A 313 1.37 -9.22 15.29
N ALA A 314 0.50 -8.75 14.39
CA ALA A 314 -0.73 -9.43 14.02
C ALA A 314 -0.51 -10.81 13.37
N ILE A 315 0.47 -10.94 12.47
CA ILE A 315 0.83 -12.21 11.81
C ILE A 315 1.44 -13.22 12.79
N ASN A 316 2.08 -12.74 13.86
CA ASN A 316 2.71 -13.58 14.87
C ASN A 316 1.75 -14.03 15.98
N PHE A 317 0.53 -13.49 16.04
CA PHE A 317 -0.49 -13.94 16.97
C PHE A 317 -0.84 -15.42 16.76
N LYS A 318 -0.72 -16.21 17.83
CA LYS A 318 -0.97 -17.67 17.80
C LYS A 318 -2.37 -18.06 18.24
N GLY A 319 -3.16 -17.10 18.72
CA GLY A 319 -4.53 -17.34 19.16
C GLY A 319 -5.50 -17.55 18.00
N LYS A 320 -6.67 -18.10 18.31
CA LYS A 320 -7.70 -18.38 17.29
C LYS A 320 -8.70 -17.24 17.09
N LYS A 321 -8.79 -16.31 18.03
CA LYS A 321 -9.79 -15.24 18.03
C LYS A 321 -9.24 -13.99 18.73
N GLY A 322 -9.49 -12.84 18.13
CA GLY A 322 -9.20 -11.53 18.70
C GLY A 322 -10.35 -10.99 19.58
N VAL A 323 -10.14 -9.78 20.07
CA VAL A 323 -11.20 -8.94 20.67
C VAL A 323 -11.92 -8.14 19.58
N ARG A 324 -13.10 -7.62 19.88
CA ARG A 324 -13.88 -6.83 18.91
C ARG A 324 -13.42 -5.38 18.91
N ILE A 325 -12.76 -4.94 17.84
CA ILE A 325 -12.42 -3.53 17.55
C ILE A 325 -13.56 -2.89 16.74
N ASP A 326 -13.99 -1.69 17.13
CA ASP A 326 -15.16 -1.06 16.53
C ASP A 326 -14.79 -0.27 15.27
N PHE A 327 -15.03 -0.88 14.10
CA PHE A 327 -15.02 -0.23 12.80
C PHE A 327 -16.41 0.32 12.47
N VAL A 328 -16.67 1.57 12.82
CA VAL A 328 -18.00 2.19 12.72
C VAL A 328 -18.12 3.02 11.45
N LEU A 329 -19.22 2.83 10.72
CA LEU A 329 -19.60 3.68 9.60
C LEU A 329 -20.40 4.89 10.13
N GLY A 330 -19.95 6.09 9.81
CA GLY A 330 -20.69 7.33 10.01
C GLY A 330 -21.12 7.96 8.68
N GLU A 331 -21.89 9.04 8.78
CA GLU A 331 -22.41 9.81 7.64
C GLU A 331 -22.28 11.31 7.90
N ILE A 332 -21.64 12.03 6.97
CA ILE A 332 -21.45 13.50 6.98
C ILE A 332 -21.74 13.95 5.55
N ASP A 333 -22.63 14.92 5.37
CA ASP A 333 -22.96 15.52 4.07
C ASP A 333 -23.25 14.46 2.97
N ASP A 334 -24.12 13.48 3.28
CA ASP A 334 -24.50 12.35 2.41
C ASP A 334 -23.34 11.43 1.97
N MET A 335 -22.16 11.55 2.61
CA MET A 335 -21.00 10.71 2.38
C MET A 335 -20.75 9.79 3.57
N PHE A 336 -20.60 8.48 3.30
CA PHE A 336 -20.26 7.51 4.33
C PHE A 336 -18.77 7.53 4.64
N PHE A 337 -18.42 7.46 5.92
CA PHE A 337 -17.03 7.39 6.36
C PHE A 337 -16.79 6.32 7.41
N LEU A 338 -15.61 5.69 7.40
CA LEU A 338 -15.09 4.90 8.51
C LEU A 338 -14.55 5.85 9.59
N ASP A 339 -15.14 5.80 10.79
CA ASP A 339 -14.71 6.62 11.93
C ASP A 339 -13.51 6.00 12.65
N TRP A 340 -12.32 6.50 12.34
CA TRP A 340 -11.07 6.05 12.97
C TRP A 340 -11.03 6.29 14.48
N SER A 341 -11.81 7.22 15.02
CA SER A 341 -11.79 7.51 16.47
C SER A 341 -12.32 6.33 17.28
N LYS A 342 -13.28 5.57 16.72
CA LYS A 342 -13.84 4.37 17.35
C LYS A 342 -12.86 3.22 17.38
N ILE A 343 -12.05 3.07 16.34
CA ILE A 343 -10.95 2.09 16.30
C ILE A 343 -9.98 2.33 17.46
N ILE A 344 -9.50 3.57 17.61
CA ILE A 344 -8.54 3.92 18.66
C ILE A 344 -9.17 3.85 20.06
N GLN A 345 -10.45 4.24 20.22
CA GLN A 345 -11.18 4.08 21.49
C GLN A 345 -11.23 2.61 21.94
N SER A 346 -11.55 1.68 21.03
CA SER A 346 -11.55 0.25 21.35
C SER A 346 -10.16 -0.22 21.76
N LEU A 347 -9.10 0.14 21.00
CA LEU A 347 -7.73 -0.25 21.32
C LEU A 347 -7.26 0.24 22.69
N ILE A 348 -7.50 1.51 23.03
CA ILE A 348 -7.17 2.06 24.35
C ILE A 348 -7.95 1.33 25.44
N SER A 349 -9.24 1.06 25.22
CA SER A 349 -10.08 0.35 26.20
C SER A 349 -9.58 -1.05 26.51
N TYR A 350 -9.24 -1.85 25.49
CA TYR A 350 -8.71 -3.20 25.73
C TYR A 350 -7.28 -3.18 26.28
N LYS A 351 -6.44 -2.22 25.87
CA LYS A 351 -5.12 -2.04 26.48
C LYS A 351 -5.23 -1.70 27.97
N LEU A 352 -6.16 -0.82 28.34
CA LEU A 352 -6.49 -0.52 29.74
C LEU A 352 -6.96 -1.77 30.49
N ALA A 353 -7.70 -2.67 29.83
CA ALA A 353 -8.12 -3.95 30.39
C ALA A 353 -6.98 -4.99 30.49
N GLY A 354 -5.79 -4.71 29.93
CA GLY A 354 -4.63 -5.61 29.97
C GLY A 354 -4.60 -6.66 28.86
N ALA A 355 -5.28 -6.44 27.74
CA ALA A 355 -5.17 -7.32 26.59
C ALA A 355 -3.74 -7.30 26.00
N GLU A 356 -3.29 -8.46 25.51
CA GLU A 356 -1.95 -8.64 24.92
C GLU A 356 -1.83 -7.88 23.59
N LYS A 357 -0.65 -7.33 23.32
CA LYS A 357 -0.40 -6.45 22.16
C LYS A 357 -0.56 -7.18 20.82
N ASP A 358 -0.17 -8.44 20.74
CA ASP A 358 -0.33 -9.29 19.55
C ASP A 358 -1.80 -9.62 19.29
N MET A 359 -2.56 -9.92 20.34
CA MET A 359 -4.02 -10.08 20.25
C MET A 359 -4.67 -8.80 19.72
N LEU A 360 -4.27 -7.63 20.21
CA LEU A 360 -4.82 -6.34 19.76
C LEU A 360 -4.44 -6.01 18.31
N ALA A 361 -3.19 -6.23 17.93
CA ALA A 361 -2.72 -6.08 16.56
C ALA A 361 -3.49 -6.99 15.60
N PHE A 362 -3.64 -8.27 15.94
CA PHE A 362 -4.45 -9.22 15.18
C PHE A 362 -5.90 -8.77 15.06
N SER A 363 -6.50 -8.36 16.18
CA SER A 363 -7.91 -7.93 16.24
C SER A 363 -8.19 -6.73 15.32
N LEU A 364 -7.22 -5.82 15.18
CA LEU A 364 -7.35 -4.65 14.32
C LEU A 364 -7.50 -5.04 12.84
N PHE A 365 -6.65 -5.92 12.32
CA PHE A 365 -6.74 -6.37 10.92
C PHE A 365 -7.88 -7.37 10.69
N ASP A 366 -8.18 -8.21 11.68
CA ASP A 366 -9.29 -9.15 11.61
C ASP A 366 -10.64 -8.44 11.49
N GLU A 367 -10.83 -7.36 12.27
CA GLU A 367 -12.05 -6.54 12.23
C GLU A 367 -12.09 -5.56 11.06
N LEU A 368 -10.94 -5.04 10.59
CA LEU A 368 -10.90 -4.33 9.31
C LEU A 368 -11.37 -5.25 8.17
N SER A 369 -10.93 -6.51 8.16
CA SER A 369 -11.39 -7.50 7.18
C SER A 369 -12.89 -7.74 7.28
N ASN A 370 -13.42 -7.97 8.50
CA ASN A 370 -14.86 -8.15 8.72
C ASN A 370 -15.65 -6.94 8.24
N TRP A 371 -15.17 -5.74 8.54
CA TRP A 371 -15.81 -4.50 8.12
C TRP A 371 -15.86 -4.40 6.59
N ILE A 372 -14.73 -4.61 5.89
CA ILE A 372 -14.68 -4.62 4.42
C ILE A 372 -15.66 -5.66 3.84
N ILE A 373 -15.66 -6.89 4.38
CA ILE A 373 -16.55 -7.97 3.94
C ILE A 373 -18.02 -7.56 4.10
N ASN A 374 -18.37 -6.96 5.24
CA ASN A 374 -19.72 -6.48 5.51
C ASN A 374 -20.13 -5.33 4.58
N GLN A 375 -19.22 -4.42 4.26
CA GLN A 375 -19.50 -3.33 3.30
C GLN A 375 -19.74 -3.89 1.89
N VAL A 376 -18.89 -4.79 1.41
CA VAL A 376 -19.07 -5.46 0.11
C VAL A 376 -20.41 -6.21 0.08
N ALA A 377 -20.75 -6.97 1.11
CA ALA A 377 -22.01 -7.71 1.18
C ALA A 377 -23.23 -6.76 1.15
N THR A 378 -23.14 -5.62 1.84
CA THR A 378 -24.19 -4.58 1.85
C THR A 378 -24.36 -3.95 0.47
N ILE A 379 -23.25 -3.62 -0.20
CA ILE A 379 -23.25 -3.03 -1.54
C ILE A 379 -23.81 -4.03 -2.55
N TYR A 380 -23.38 -5.29 -2.51
CA TYR A 380 -23.93 -6.37 -3.34
C TYR A 380 -25.44 -6.52 -3.11
N ALA A 381 -25.91 -6.54 -1.86
CA ALA A 381 -27.32 -6.71 -1.56
C ALA A 381 -28.19 -5.61 -2.19
N LYS A 382 -27.68 -4.36 -2.20
CA LYS A 382 -28.37 -3.17 -2.73
C LYS A 382 -28.24 -3.01 -4.24
N LEU A 383 -27.05 -3.23 -4.81
CA LEU A 383 -26.73 -2.88 -6.20
C LEU A 383 -26.59 -4.10 -7.13
N LYS A 384 -26.55 -5.32 -6.58
CA LYS A 384 -26.34 -6.57 -7.32
C LYS A 384 -25.03 -6.62 -8.10
N ILE A 385 -24.01 -5.91 -7.63
CA ILE A 385 -22.66 -5.92 -8.20
C ILE A 385 -21.81 -6.94 -7.45
N ASP A 386 -21.31 -7.96 -8.15
CA ASP A 386 -20.51 -9.06 -7.61
C ASP A 386 -19.04 -9.07 -8.07
N ASN A 387 -18.64 -8.18 -9.00
CA ASN A 387 -17.24 -7.99 -9.34
C ASN A 387 -16.56 -7.11 -8.30
N ILE A 388 -15.59 -7.67 -7.58
CA ILE A 388 -14.79 -7.01 -6.56
C ILE A 388 -13.39 -6.78 -7.11
N VAL A 389 -12.93 -5.53 -7.08
CA VAL A 389 -11.56 -5.16 -7.42
C VAL A 389 -10.81 -4.84 -6.14
N LEU A 390 -9.65 -5.50 -5.90
CA LEU A 390 -8.68 -5.05 -4.89
C LEU A 390 -7.56 -4.28 -5.57
N ALA A 391 -7.33 -3.05 -5.13
CA ALA A 391 -6.30 -2.18 -5.65
C ALA A 391 -5.57 -1.45 -4.51
N GLY A 392 -4.28 -1.20 -4.69
CA GLY A 392 -3.41 -0.55 -3.71
C GLY A 392 -2.61 -1.54 -2.85
N ASP A 393 -1.43 -1.09 -2.45
CA ASP A 393 -0.38 -1.86 -1.78
C ASP A 393 -0.73 -2.33 -0.37
N PHE A 394 -1.81 -1.80 0.23
CA PHE A 394 -2.31 -2.25 1.54
C PHE A 394 -2.80 -3.70 1.52
N PHE A 395 -3.27 -4.19 0.36
CA PHE A 395 -3.70 -5.57 0.18
C PHE A 395 -2.53 -6.57 0.04
N VAL A 396 -1.29 -6.10 0.14
CA VAL A 396 -0.12 -6.98 0.26
C VAL A 396 0.08 -7.46 1.70
N ASN A 397 -0.76 -7.03 2.66
CA ASN A 397 -0.73 -7.52 4.04
C ASN A 397 -1.39 -8.92 4.19
N PRO A 398 -0.65 -9.99 4.54
CA PRO A 398 -1.21 -11.33 4.76
C PRO A 398 -2.28 -11.42 5.85
N ALA A 399 -2.17 -10.62 6.92
CA ALA A 399 -3.12 -10.65 8.04
C ALA A 399 -4.52 -10.20 7.62
N LEU A 400 -4.60 -9.33 6.61
CA LEU A 400 -5.85 -8.82 6.04
C LEU A 400 -6.30 -9.70 4.86
N THR A 401 -5.43 -9.84 3.86
CA THR A 401 -5.83 -10.27 2.52
C THR A 401 -6.22 -11.75 2.45
N GLY A 402 -5.60 -12.62 3.25
CA GLY A 402 -5.99 -14.04 3.29
C GLY A 402 -7.46 -14.24 3.68
N LYS A 403 -7.93 -13.44 4.63
CA LYS A 403 -9.34 -13.48 5.07
C LYS A 403 -10.27 -12.88 4.02
N LEU A 404 -9.85 -11.81 3.34
CA LEU A 404 -10.63 -11.23 2.24
C LEU A 404 -10.79 -12.19 1.07
N ILE A 405 -9.69 -12.80 0.59
CA ILE A 405 -9.71 -13.77 -0.52
C ILE A 405 -10.67 -14.93 -0.21
N SER A 406 -10.53 -15.55 0.97
CA SER A 406 -11.39 -16.67 1.36
C SER A 406 -12.87 -16.27 1.47
N SER A 407 -13.15 -15.10 2.04
CA SER A 407 -14.52 -14.59 2.21
C SER A 407 -15.16 -14.11 0.91
N PHE A 408 -14.34 -13.70 -0.06
CA PHE A 408 -14.78 -13.27 -1.38
C PHE A 408 -14.87 -14.40 -2.42
N SER A 409 -14.64 -15.65 -2.03
CA SER A 409 -14.78 -16.83 -2.90
C SER A 409 -16.15 -16.99 -3.57
N LYS A 410 -17.20 -16.35 -3.03
CA LYS A 410 -18.57 -16.31 -3.60
C LYS A 410 -18.80 -15.16 -4.60
N TYR A 411 -17.82 -14.29 -4.79
CA TYR A 411 -17.83 -13.14 -5.68
C TYR A 411 -16.75 -13.28 -6.75
N ASN A 412 -16.78 -12.42 -7.77
CA ASN A 412 -15.73 -12.39 -8.79
C ASN A 412 -14.61 -11.44 -8.33
N LEU A 413 -13.52 -12.00 -7.80
CA LEU A 413 -12.39 -11.22 -7.28
C LEU A 413 -11.35 -10.96 -8.38
N TYR A 414 -11.02 -9.68 -8.58
CA TYR A 414 -10.04 -9.22 -9.56
C TYR A 414 -8.94 -8.38 -8.91
N ILE A 415 -7.72 -8.59 -9.40
CA ILE A 415 -6.49 -7.90 -9.03
C ILE A 415 -5.61 -7.73 -10.27
N ASN A 416 -4.64 -6.82 -10.24
CA ASN A 416 -3.60 -6.80 -11.27
C ASN A 416 -2.73 -8.06 -11.16
N LYS A 417 -2.43 -8.68 -12.31
CA LYS A 417 -1.53 -9.83 -12.43
C LYS A 417 -0.29 -9.49 -13.26
N LYS A 418 -0.38 -8.47 -14.11
CA LYS A 418 0.71 -7.98 -14.97
C LYS A 418 1.40 -6.74 -14.42
N LEU A 419 0.74 -6.02 -13.53
CA LEU A 419 1.26 -4.80 -12.92
C LEU A 419 1.30 -4.94 -11.40
N PRO A 420 2.21 -4.21 -10.73
CA PRO A 420 2.28 -4.18 -9.29
C PRO A 420 1.10 -3.39 -8.71
N MET A 421 0.80 -3.63 -7.44
CA MET A 421 -0.28 -2.92 -6.72
C MET A 421 0.12 -1.51 -6.23
N ASP A 422 1.24 -0.98 -6.73
CA ASP A 422 1.83 0.32 -6.41
C ASP A 422 1.58 1.36 -7.53
N LYS A 423 2.50 2.31 -7.76
CA LYS A 423 2.29 3.49 -8.62
C LYS A 423 2.20 3.17 -10.12
N GLN A 424 2.76 2.05 -10.58
CA GLN A 424 2.84 1.68 -11.99
C GLN A 424 1.44 1.44 -12.57
N ASN A 425 0.56 0.79 -11.78
CA ASN A 425 -0.81 0.52 -12.22
C ASN A 425 -1.67 1.81 -12.30
N ILE A 426 -1.34 2.82 -11.48
CA ILE A 426 -2.06 4.10 -11.43
C ILE A 426 -1.92 4.83 -12.76
N ALA A 427 -0.72 4.86 -13.36
CA ALA A 427 -0.51 5.42 -14.69
C ALA A 427 -1.33 4.66 -15.74
N PHE A 428 -1.33 3.32 -15.69
CA PHE A 428 -2.07 2.52 -16.67
C PHE A 428 -3.58 2.77 -16.58
N GLY A 429 -4.17 2.78 -15.39
CA GLY A 429 -5.61 3.03 -15.28
C GLY A 429 -6.02 4.49 -15.49
N GLY A 430 -5.12 5.43 -15.22
CA GLY A 430 -5.35 6.87 -15.41
C GLY A 430 -5.68 7.26 -16.84
N ILE A 431 -5.25 6.46 -17.81
CA ILE A 431 -5.52 6.68 -19.23
C ILE A 431 -7.00 6.51 -19.61
N PHE A 432 -7.79 5.84 -18.77
CA PHE A 432 -9.21 5.53 -18.98
C PHE A 432 -10.17 6.47 -18.23
N VAL A 433 -9.65 7.49 -17.55
CA VAL A 433 -10.44 8.52 -16.86
C VAL A 433 -10.85 9.64 -17.83
#